data_AF-A0A5N7WKN6-F1
#
_entry.id   AF-A0A5N7WKN6-F1
#
_cell.length_a   1.000
_cell.length_b   1.000
_cell.length_c   1.000
_cell.angle_alpha   90.00
_cell.angle_beta   90.00
_cell.angle_gamma   90.00
#
_symmetry.space_group_name_H-M   'P 1'
#
loop_
_entity.id
_entity.type
_entity.pdbx_description
1 polymer ?
#
loop_
_entity_poly.entity_id
_entity_poly.type
_entity_poly.pdbx_seq_one_letter_code
_entity_poly.pdbx_strand_id
1 'polypeptide(L)'
;MTNQPTLKSISTDLSNRAIIFIDSFGINWHCIDNLGEASNFIHSFKRTQESFQQLQTQELISEFEKIGPLNTNDEMGFTAQNRQIILDFLIEAKELQNNFLNLTLEPNFVENLSSLKAQSAKLNYLNARAIIYHNCLA
;
A
#
# COMPACT_ATOMS: atom_id res chain seq x y z
N MET A 1 25.08 -6.14 21.67
CA MET A 1 23.89 -5.96 20.80
C MET A 1 24.17 -6.71 19.51
N THR A 2 23.53 -7.85 19.29
CA THR A 2 23.61 -8.58 18.00
C THR A 2 22.68 -7.88 17.02
N ASN A 3 23.21 -7.26 15.97
CA ASN A 3 22.38 -6.73 14.89
C ASN A 3 21.61 -7.90 14.27
N GLN A 4 20.29 -7.90 14.44
CA GLN A 4 19.43 -8.85 13.77
C GLN A 4 19.32 -8.46 12.30
N PRO A 5 19.21 -9.43 11.38
CA PRO A 5 19.06 -9.12 9.96
C PRO A 5 17.79 -8.29 9.74
N THR A 6 17.91 -7.25 8.91
CA THR A 6 16.80 -6.41 8.43
C THR A 6 16.58 -6.66 6.93
N LEU A 7 15.45 -6.24 6.38
CA LEU A 7 15.23 -6.32 4.92
C LEU A 7 16.28 -5.50 4.17
N LYS A 8 16.64 -4.33 4.68
CA LYS A 8 17.70 -3.48 4.13
C LYS A 8 19.05 -4.19 4.07
N SER A 9 19.36 -5.00 5.08
CA SER A 9 20.59 -5.83 5.09
C SER A 9 20.59 -6.95 4.04
N ILE A 10 19.41 -7.28 3.48
CA ILE A 10 19.22 -8.33 2.46
C ILE A 10 19.08 -7.71 1.07
N SER A 11 18.34 -6.60 0.92
CA SER A 11 18.15 -5.88 -0.34
C SER A 11 17.76 -4.41 -0.13
N THR A 12 18.68 -3.50 -0.49
CA THR A 12 18.44 -2.04 -0.48
C THR A 12 17.37 -1.61 -1.48
N ASP A 13 17.35 -2.22 -2.67
CA ASP A 13 16.41 -1.84 -3.74
C ASP A 13 14.96 -2.14 -3.37
N LEU A 14 14.69 -3.35 -2.87
CA LEU A 14 13.35 -3.71 -2.40
C LEU A 14 12.91 -2.79 -1.24
N SER A 15 13.81 -2.52 -0.30
CA SER A 15 13.52 -1.67 0.86
C SER A 15 13.07 -0.27 0.42
N ASN A 16 13.76 0.32 -0.56
CA ASN A 16 13.39 1.61 -1.14
C ASN A 16 12.04 1.55 -1.85
N ARG A 17 11.80 0.53 -2.68
CA ARG A 17 10.52 0.38 -3.38
C ARG A 17 9.35 0.17 -2.43
N ALA A 18 9.52 -0.60 -1.35
CA ALA A 18 8.51 -0.80 -0.33
C ALA A 18 8.15 0.50 0.42
N ILE A 19 9.16 1.32 0.74
CA ILE A 19 8.96 2.63 1.37
C ILE A 19 8.21 3.58 0.42
N ILE A 20 8.67 3.69 -0.82
CA ILE A 20 8.05 4.54 -1.85
C ILE A 20 6.59 4.13 -2.07
N PHE A 21 6.32 2.82 -2.11
CA PHE A 21 4.96 2.29 -2.22
C PHE A 21 4.08 2.76 -1.06
N ILE A 22 4.52 2.56 0.18
CA ILE A 22 3.75 2.93 1.38
C ILE A 22 3.45 4.43 1.42
N ASP A 23 4.41 5.27 1.03
CA ASP A 23 4.24 6.73 1.04
C ASP A 23 3.38 7.23 -0.13
N SER A 24 3.30 6.46 -1.22
CA SER A 24 2.54 6.84 -2.43
C SER A 24 1.13 6.25 -2.49
N PHE A 25 0.82 5.20 -1.73
CA PHE A 25 -0.45 4.49 -1.83
C PHE A 25 -1.67 5.28 -1.29
N GLY A 26 -1.46 6.27 -0.42
CA GLY A 26 -2.55 6.99 0.24
C GLY A 26 -3.47 7.78 -0.71
N ILE A 27 -4.79 7.58 -0.58
CA ILE A 27 -5.81 8.40 -1.27
C ILE A 27 -6.23 9.56 -0.36
N ASN A 28 -6.14 10.79 -0.86
CA ASN A 28 -6.74 11.94 -0.17
C ASN A 28 -8.23 12.03 -0.48
N TRP A 29 -9.03 11.24 0.26
CA TRP A 29 -10.47 11.16 0.07
C TRP A 29 -11.20 12.50 0.25
N HIS A 30 -10.71 13.40 1.10
CA HIS A 30 -11.34 14.70 1.32
C HIS A 30 -11.43 15.55 0.04
N CYS A 31 -10.39 15.49 -0.82
CA CYS A 31 -10.40 16.22 -2.08
C CYS A 31 -11.25 15.55 -3.16
N ILE A 32 -11.51 14.25 -3.02
CA ILE A 32 -12.41 13.48 -3.90
C ILE A 32 -13.89 13.68 -3.47
N ASP A 33 -14.15 13.82 -2.17
CA ASP A 33 -15.51 14.06 -1.66
C ASP A 33 -16.04 15.47 -1.97
N ASN A 34 -15.16 16.45 -2.25
CA ASN A 34 -15.56 17.84 -2.48
C ASN A 34 -16.13 18.05 -3.90
N LEU A 35 -17.32 17.48 -4.14
CA LEU A 35 -18.08 17.62 -5.39
C LEU A 35 -18.59 19.06 -5.63
N GLY A 36 -18.58 19.92 -4.61
CA GLY A 36 -18.93 21.34 -4.73
C GLY A 36 -17.96 22.14 -5.58
N GLU A 37 -16.73 21.64 -5.74
CA GLU A 37 -15.70 22.18 -6.62
C GLU A 37 -15.29 21.08 -7.61
N ALA A 38 -16.09 20.88 -8.67
CA ALA A 38 -15.88 19.83 -9.67
C ALA A 38 -14.45 19.82 -10.25
N SER A 39 -13.76 20.97 -10.31
CA SER A 39 -12.34 21.06 -10.67
C SER A 39 -11.44 20.32 -9.68
N ASN A 40 -11.65 20.46 -8.38
CA ASN A 40 -10.84 19.83 -7.35
C ASN A 40 -11.04 18.31 -7.34
N PHE A 41 -12.28 17.87 -7.52
CA PHE A 41 -12.59 16.46 -7.72
C PHE A 41 -11.82 15.88 -8.90
N ILE A 42 -11.94 16.49 -10.10
CA ILE A 42 -11.29 15.98 -11.32
C ILE A 42 -9.77 15.94 -11.16
N HIS A 43 -9.15 16.99 -10.62
CA HIS A 43 -7.70 17.02 -10.41
C HIS A 43 -7.24 15.96 -9.41
N SER A 44 -7.95 15.80 -8.30
CA SER A 44 -7.59 14.84 -7.26
C SER A 44 -7.80 13.40 -7.70
N PHE A 45 -8.89 13.15 -8.43
CA PHE A 45 -9.18 11.85 -9.03
C PHE A 45 -8.11 11.47 -10.05
N LYS A 46 -7.78 12.36 -11.00
CA LYS A 46 -6.73 12.13 -12.00
C LYS A 46 -5.37 11.89 -11.36
N ARG A 47 -4.98 12.71 -10.39
CA ARG A 47 -3.71 12.54 -9.66
C ARG A 47 -3.63 11.18 -8.96
N THR A 48 -4.73 10.75 -8.34
CA THR A 48 -4.80 9.42 -7.70
C THR A 48 -4.70 8.32 -8.74
N GLN A 49 -5.40 8.45 -9.87
CA GLN A 49 -5.34 7.51 -10.98
C GLN A 49 -3.92 7.39 -11.55
N GLU A 50 -3.23 8.51 -11.80
CA GLU A 50 -1.84 8.54 -12.26
C GLU A 50 -0.89 7.87 -11.27
N SER A 51 -1.05 8.16 -9.97
CA SER A 51 -0.27 7.51 -8.92
C SER A 51 -0.50 6.01 -8.91
N PHE A 52 -1.76 5.57 -8.96
CA PHE A 52 -2.12 4.16 -8.96
C PHE A 52 -1.64 3.42 -10.21
N GLN A 53 -1.59 4.06 -11.37
CA GLN A 53 -1.01 3.45 -12.58
C GLN A 53 0.50 3.20 -12.46
N GLN A 54 1.20 3.97 -11.61
CA GLN A 54 2.64 3.83 -11.38
C GLN A 54 2.99 2.84 -10.26
N LEU A 55 2.02 2.45 -9.43
CA LEU A 55 2.26 1.51 -8.33
C LEU A 55 2.49 0.09 -8.87
N GLN A 56 3.71 -0.42 -8.69
CA GLN A 56 4.11 -1.79 -9.04
C GLN A 56 3.73 -2.80 -7.94
N THR A 57 2.48 -2.77 -7.47
CA THR A 57 2.02 -3.55 -6.32
C THR A 57 2.23 -5.06 -6.50
N GLN A 58 1.99 -5.59 -7.72
CA GLN A 58 2.18 -7.01 -8.00
C GLN A 58 3.64 -7.45 -7.91
N GLU A 59 4.57 -6.62 -8.40
CA GLU A 59 6.00 -6.92 -8.31
C GLU A 59 6.44 -6.96 -6.84
N LEU A 60 5.97 -5.99 -6.05
CA LEU A 60 6.26 -5.90 -4.63
C LEU A 60 5.75 -7.13 -3.86
N ILE A 61 4.50 -7.57 -4.12
CA ILE A 61 3.95 -8.83 -3.57
C ILE A 61 4.89 -9.99 -3.88
N SER A 62 5.26 -10.13 -5.15
CA SER A 62 6.06 -11.26 -5.64
C SER A 62 7.46 -11.30 -5.01
N GLU A 63 8.01 -10.16 -4.62
CA GLU A 63 9.30 -10.08 -3.93
C GLU A 63 9.20 -10.37 -2.44
N PHE A 64 8.20 -9.83 -1.75
CA PHE A 64 7.93 -10.17 -0.35
C PHE A 64 7.58 -11.66 -0.19
N GLU A 65 6.95 -12.28 -1.19
CA GLU A 65 6.69 -13.72 -1.22
C GLU A 65 7.98 -14.55 -1.26
N LYS A 66 9.00 -14.11 -2.02
CA LYS A 66 10.28 -14.82 -2.14
C LYS A 66 11.15 -14.71 -0.90
N ILE A 67 10.93 -13.70 -0.06
CA ILE A 67 11.71 -13.50 1.16
C ILE A 67 11.12 -14.37 2.25
N GLY A 68 11.92 -15.33 2.73
CA GLY A 68 11.59 -16.10 3.93
C GLY A 68 11.55 -15.20 5.18
N PRO A 69 10.78 -15.58 6.21
CA PRO A 69 10.76 -14.82 7.45
C PRO A 69 12.13 -14.83 8.13
N LEU A 70 12.44 -13.75 8.83
CA LEU A 70 13.63 -13.65 9.67
C LEU A 70 13.34 -14.25 11.04
N ASN A 71 14.30 -15.02 11.55
CA ASN A 71 14.21 -15.57 12.90
C ASN A 71 14.64 -14.48 13.90
N THR A 72 13.67 -13.73 14.40
CA THR A 72 13.86 -12.60 15.30
C THR A 72 12.82 -12.60 16.42
N ASN A 73 13.23 -12.12 17.60
CA ASN A 73 12.35 -11.87 18.76
C ASN A 73 11.83 -10.41 18.80
N ASP A 74 12.12 -9.62 17.76
CA ASP A 74 11.64 -8.26 17.62
C ASP A 74 10.17 -8.27 17.19
N GLU A 75 9.31 -7.67 18.02
CA GLU A 75 7.86 -7.57 17.79
C GLU A 75 7.52 -6.89 16.45
N MET A 76 8.38 -5.98 15.98
CA MET A 76 8.23 -5.30 14.68
C MET A 76 9.16 -5.85 13.61
N GLY A 77 9.98 -6.85 13.93
CA GLY A 77 10.87 -7.51 12.98
C GLY A 77 10.13 -8.25 11.87
N PHE A 78 10.85 -8.63 10.82
CA PHE A 78 10.28 -9.35 9.67
C PHE A 78 10.00 -10.84 9.96
N THR A 79 9.21 -11.11 10.99
CA THR A 79 8.74 -12.44 11.38
C THR A 79 7.74 -13.01 10.37
N ALA A 80 7.38 -14.30 10.49
CA ALA A 80 6.37 -14.92 9.63
C ALA A 80 5.01 -14.20 9.71
N GLN A 81 4.59 -13.81 10.91
CA GLN A 81 3.34 -13.07 11.14
C GLN A 81 3.39 -11.67 10.52
N ASN A 82 4.48 -10.92 10.75
CA ASN A 82 4.61 -9.56 10.24
C ASN A 82 4.77 -9.52 8.72
N ARG A 83 5.44 -10.52 8.14
CA ARG A 83 5.44 -10.73 6.69
C ARG A 83 4.03 -10.98 6.16
N GLN A 84 3.23 -11.80 6.83
CA GLN A 84 1.86 -12.05 6.41
C GLN A 84 1.01 -10.78 6.45
N ILE A 85 1.14 -9.96 7.51
CA ILE A 85 0.48 -8.65 7.60
C ILE A 85 0.84 -7.76 6.40
N ILE A 86 2.11 -7.72 6.00
CA ILE A 86 2.55 -6.97 4.81
C ILE A 86 1.89 -7.53 3.55
N LEU A 87 1.93 -8.85 3.34
CA LEU A 87 1.38 -9.48 2.15
C LEU A 87 -0.13 -9.29 2.04
N ASP A 88 -0.88 -9.50 3.12
CA ASP A 88 -2.32 -9.29 3.16
C ASP A 88 -2.67 -7.85 2.78
N PHE A 89 -1.96 -6.88 3.38
CA PHE A 89 -2.12 -5.47 3.02
C PHE A 89 -1.81 -5.21 1.54
N LEU A 90 -0.72 -5.74 0.99
CA LEU A 90 -0.36 -5.51 -0.42
C LEU A 90 -1.37 -6.14 -1.39
N ILE A 91 -1.94 -7.30 -1.04
CA ILE A 91 -2.99 -7.95 -1.83
C ILE A 91 -4.27 -7.09 -1.81
N GLU A 92 -4.73 -6.66 -0.64
CA GLU A 92 -5.90 -5.77 -0.52
C GLU A 92 -5.66 -4.42 -1.22
N ALA A 93 -4.44 -3.88 -1.12
CA ALA A 93 -4.03 -2.66 -1.81
C ALA A 93 -4.08 -2.82 -3.33
N LYS A 94 -3.67 -3.98 -3.86
CA LYS A 94 -3.76 -4.29 -5.29
C LYS A 94 -5.21 -4.38 -5.75
N GLU A 95 -6.09 -4.99 -4.97
CA GLU A 95 -7.53 -5.03 -5.28
C GLU A 95 -8.12 -3.62 -5.30
N LEU A 96 -7.83 -2.80 -4.29
CA LEU A 96 -8.27 -1.41 -4.23
C LEU A 96 -7.73 -0.59 -5.42
N GLN A 97 -6.45 -0.76 -5.75
CA GLN A 97 -5.81 -0.14 -6.92
C GLN A 97 -6.56 -0.50 -8.21
N ASN A 98 -6.78 -1.80 -8.46
CA ASN A 98 -7.48 -2.26 -9.66
C ASN A 98 -8.91 -1.74 -9.74
N ASN A 99 -9.66 -1.78 -8.63
CA ASN A 99 -11.03 -1.31 -8.61
C ASN A 99 -11.11 0.21 -8.84
N PHE A 100 -10.18 0.98 -8.26
CA PHE A 100 -10.12 2.43 -8.49
C PHE A 100 -9.78 2.76 -9.95
N LEU A 101 -8.81 2.06 -10.56
CA LEU A 101 -8.43 2.28 -11.95
C LEU A 101 -9.54 1.94 -12.95
N ASN A 102 -10.43 1.00 -12.59
CA ASN A 102 -11.56 0.60 -13.42
C ASN A 102 -12.86 1.37 -13.09
N LEU A 103 -12.86 2.30 -12.13
CA LEU A 103 -14.08 2.94 -11.63
C LEU A 103 -14.91 3.65 -12.72
N THR A 104 -14.23 4.21 -13.72
CA THR A 104 -14.88 4.93 -14.84
C THR A 104 -15.47 3.99 -15.89
N LEU A 105 -15.14 2.70 -15.85
CA LEU A 105 -15.64 1.67 -16.75
C LEU A 105 -16.87 0.95 -16.19
N GLU A 106 -17.06 1.01 -14.87
CA GLU A 106 -18.16 0.36 -14.17
C GLU A 106 -19.45 1.21 -14.18
N PRO A 107 -20.65 0.59 -14.23
CA PRO A 107 -21.89 1.29 -13.95
C PRO A 107 -21.90 1.79 -12.50
N ASN A 108 -22.64 2.87 -12.22
CA ASN A 108 -22.83 3.43 -10.86
C ASN A 108 -21.54 3.94 -10.17
N PHE A 109 -20.80 4.83 -10.85
CA PHE A 109 -19.59 5.50 -10.36
C PHE A 109 -19.63 5.91 -8.87
N VAL A 110 -20.70 6.59 -8.44
CA VAL A 110 -20.81 7.15 -7.07
C VAL A 110 -20.88 6.05 -5.99
N GLU A 111 -21.59 4.97 -6.27
CA GLU A 111 -21.74 3.84 -5.34
C GLU A 111 -20.42 3.07 -5.22
N ASN A 112 -19.76 2.84 -6.36
CA ASN A 112 -18.45 2.17 -6.40
C ASN A 112 -17.38 3.01 -5.71
N LEU A 113 -17.37 4.34 -5.91
CA LEU A 113 -16.48 5.25 -5.22
C LEU A 113 -16.67 5.18 -3.69
N SER A 114 -17.92 5.15 -3.25
CA SER A 114 -18.28 5.04 -1.83
C SER A 114 -17.82 3.70 -1.24
N SER A 115 -17.98 2.61 -1.99
CA SER A 115 -17.51 1.29 -1.61
C SER A 115 -15.98 1.22 -1.48
N LEU A 116 -15.23 1.82 -2.41
CA LEU A 116 -13.78 1.90 -2.30
C LEU A 116 -13.31 2.72 -1.12
N LYS A 117 -13.98 3.82 -0.81
CA LYS A 117 -13.69 4.60 0.39
C LYS A 117 -13.84 3.74 1.65
N ALA A 118 -14.92 2.97 1.73
CA ALA A 118 -15.16 2.04 2.84
C ALA A 118 -14.12 0.90 2.90
N GLN A 119 -13.69 0.38 1.75
CA GLN A 119 -12.61 -0.61 1.66
C GLN A 119 -11.29 -0.01 2.16
N SER A 120 -10.92 1.19 1.70
CA SER A 120 -9.67 1.86 2.10
C SER A 120 -9.55 2.09 3.60
N ALA A 121 -10.67 2.39 4.26
CA ALA A 121 -10.72 2.63 5.70
C ALA A 121 -10.49 1.36 6.54
N LYS A 122 -10.63 0.18 5.93
CA LYS A 122 -10.42 -1.12 6.58
C LYS A 122 -9.01 -1.68 6.36
N LEU A 123 -8.24 -1.10 5.44
CA LEU A 123 -6.88 -1.55 5.14
C LEU A 123 -6.01 -1.46 6.39
N ASN A 124 -5.23 -2.50 6.65
CA ASN A 124 -4.29 -2.55 7.77
C ASN A 124 -3.01 -1.73 7.50
N TYR A 125 -3.16 -0.55 6.91
CA TYR A 125 -2.10 0.30 6.38
C TYR A 125 -1.09 0.70 7.47
N LEU A 126 -1.58 1.09 8.66
CA LEU A 126 -0.69 1.58 9.73
C LEU A 126 0.26 0.51 10.25
N ASN A 127 -0.21 -0.73 10.42
CA ASN A 127 0.65 -1.82 10.87
C ASN A 127 1.63 -2.24 9.77
N ALA A 128 1.17 -2.39 8.52
CA ALA A 128 2.06 -2.69 7.40
C ALA A 128 3.14 -1.61 7.22
N ARG A 129 2.76 -0.33 7.33
CA ARG A 129 3.69 0.82 7.30
C ARG A 129 4.72 0.76 8.42
N ALA A 130 4.29 0.48 9.65
CA ALA A 130 5.19 0.38 10.80
C ALA A 130 6.22 -0.73 10.61
N ILE A 131 5.78 -1.93 10.20
CA ILE A 131 6.66 -3.07 9.95
C ILE A 131 7.62 -2.77 8.79
N ILE A 132 7.13 -2.21 7.68
CA ILE A 132 7.98 -1.88 6.53
C ILE A 132 9.05 -0.87 6.93
N TYR A 133 8.69 0.24 7.58
CA TYR A 133 9.70 1.22 7.99
C TYR A 133 10.70 0.64 8.98
N HIS A 134 10.22 -0.12 9.97
CA HIS A 134 11.10 -0.77 10.94
C HIS A 134 12.14 -1.66 10.26
N ASN A 135 11.76 -2.45 9.26
CA ASN A 135 12.66 -3.41 8.63
C ASN A 135 13.43 -2.86 7.41
N CYS A 136 12.93 -1.80 6.76
CA CYS A 136 13.52 -1.23 5.55
C CYS A 136 14.37 0.03 5.81
N LEU A 137 14.14 0.76 6.90
CA LEU A 137 14.97 1.91 7.27
C LEU A 137 16.13 1.55 8.22
N ALA A 138 15.93 0.55 9.10
CA ALA A 138 16.90 0.11 10.11
C ALA A 138 18.22 -0.42 9.53
#